data_AF-A0A8J3ZG79-F1
#
_entry.id   AF-A0A8J3ZG79-F1
#
_cell.length_a   1.000
_cell.length_b   1.000
_cell.length_c   1.000
_cell.angle_alpha   90.00
_cell.angle_beta   90.00
_cell.angle_gamma   90.00
#
_symmetry.space_group_name_H-M   'P 1'
#
loop_
_entity.id
_entity.type
_entity.pdbx_description
1 polymer ?
#
loop_
_entity_poly.entity_id
_entity_poly.type
_entity_poly.pdbx_seq_one_letter_code
_entity_poly.pdbx_strand_id
1 'polypeptide(L)'
;MTAAAEPLLSWLRRMRRTNVVQEILWIHHFDLDGAVAAGQLELAWRARSNLIVFGVELALHGRGVYPPGAADYVEEALVVLRCLAGADPALAAEAWDLLLRPAPADEEGLRREIAAARHFLEHRLAVPAALSRDEAIRAWADGLKLLRDVGRDLGIGGSDDWYLPEDGPAGEQIGWYDEVIRTIDRHRAAPA
;
A
#
# COMPACT_ATOMS: atom_id res chain seq x y z
N MET A 1 -3.79 0.09 -29.94
CA MET A 1 -2.65 -0.60 -29.30
C MET A 1 -3.22 -1.44 -28.17
N THR A 2 -3.26 -2.76 -28.33
CA THR A 2 -3.67 -3.69 -27.27
C THR A 2 -2.64 -3.62 -26.16
N ALA A 3 -3.04 -3.17 -24.97
CA ALA A 3 -2.19 -3.25 -23.78
C ALA A 3 -1.76 -4.72 -23.63
N ALA A 4 -0.46 -4.98 -23.65
CA ALA A 4 0.06 -6.33 -23.42
C ALA A 4 -0.48 -6.80 -22.07
N ALA A 5 -1.15 -7.96 -22.05
CA ALA A 5 -1.71 -8.51 -20.83
C ALA A 5 -0.58 -8.66 -19.81
N GLU A 6 -0.74 -8.06 -18.64
CA GLU A 6 0.26 -8.19 -17.59
C GLU A 6 0.32 -9.67 -17.13
N PRO A 7 1.54 -10.20 -16.88
CA PRO A 7 1.67 -11.52 -16.30
C PRO A 7 1.05 -11.59 -14.91
N LEU A 8 0.20 -12.61 -14.69
CA LEU A 8 -0.63 -12.77 -13.50
C LEU A 8 0.14 -12.80 -12.18
N LEU A 9 1.32 -13.40 -12.16
CA LEU A 9 2.18 -13.45 -10.96
C LEU A 9 2.69 -12.06 -10.56
N SER A 10 3.04 -11.23 -11.55
CA SER A 10 3.45 -9.85 -11.32
C SER A 10 2.29 -9.02 -10.76
N TRP A 11 1.09 -9.21 -11.30
CA TRP A 11 -0.12 -8.58 -10.76
C TRP A 11 -0.38 -9.00 -9.32
N LEU A 12 -0.35 -10.30 -9.00
CA LEU A 12 -0.55 -10.83 -7.66
C LEU A 12 0.46 -10.26 -6.65
N ARG A 13 1.74 -10.19 -7.03
CA ARG A 13 2.80 -9.62 -6.19
C ARG A 13 2.54 -8.13 -5.88
N ARG A 14 2.15 -7.35 -6.89
CA ARG A 14 1.83 -5.91 -6.72
C ARG A 14 0.59 -5.70 -5.86
N MET A 15 -0.47 -6.49 -6.06
CA MET A 15 -1.67 -6.40 -5.23
C MET A 15 -1.41 -6.82 -3.79
N ARG A 16 -0.60 -7.87 -3.58
CA ARG A 16 -0.15 -8.26 -2.23
C ARG A 16 0.61 -7.12 -1.56
N ARG A 17 1.57 -6.50 -2.24
CA ARG A 17 2.30 -5.34 -1.70
C ARG A 17 1.36 -4.19 -1.39
N THR A 18 0.39 -3.90 -2.26
CA THR A 18 -0.61 -2.86 -2.04
C THR A 18 -1.41 -3.11 -0.76
N ASN A 19 -1.88 -4.34 -0.53
CA ASN A 19 -2.58 -4.71 0.71
C ASN A 19 -1.69 -4.56 1.95
N VAL A 20 -0.40 -4.95 1.86
CA VAL A 20 0.55 -4.79 2.98
C VAL A 20 0.78 -3.32 3.30
N VAL A 21 0.92 -2.45 2.28
CA VAL A 21 1.07 -1.02 2.50
C VAL A 21 -0.18 -0.41 3.13
N GLN A 22 -1.37 -0.84 2.72
CA GLN A 22 -2.64 -0.42 3.35
C GLN A 22 -2.69 -0.83 4.83
N GLU A 23 -2.29 -2.06 5.16
CA GLU A 23 -2.20 -2.55 6.54
C GLU A 23 -1.26 -1.69 7.38
N ILE A 24 -0.03 -1.46 6.89
CA ILE A 24 0.98 -0.64 7.56
C ILE A 24 0.47 0.78 7.79
N LEU A 25 -0.20 1.36 6.79
CA LEU A 25 -0.74 2.71 6.88
C LEU A 25 -1.76 2.83 8.03
N TRP A 26 -2.70 1.89 8.14
CA TRP A 26 -3.70 1.93 9.21
C TRP A 26 -3.12 1.63 10.59
N ILE A 27 -2.14 0.72 10.69
CA ILE A 27 -1.37 0.52 11.92
C ILE A 27 -0.79 1.84 12.40
N HIS A 28 -0.12 2.58 11.51
CA HIS A 28 0.45 3.88 11.87
C HIS A 28 -0.58 4.96 12.16
N HIS A 29 -1.77 4.89 11.57
CA HIS A 29 -2.87 5.80 11.90
C HIS A 29 -3.35 5.59 13.34
N PHE A 30 -3.54 4.33 13.75
CA PHE A 30 -3.96 3.99 15.11
C PHE A 30 -2.84 4.15 16.14
N ASP A 31 -1.60 3.81 15.80
CA ASP A 31 -0.43 4.09 16.64
C ASP A 31 -0.28 5.59 16.88
N LEU A 32 -0.52 6.42 15.86
CA LEU A 32 -0.48 7.86 15.99
C LEU A 32 -1.55 8.37 16.96
N ASP A 33 -2.80 7.95 16.77
CA ASP A 33 -3.91 8.35 17.65
C ASP A 33 -3.67 7.90 19.10
N GLY A 34 -3.18 6.67 19.29
CA GLY A 34 -2.82 6.12 20.60
C GLY A 34 -1.66 6.87 21.26
N ALA A 35 -0.60 7.18 20.49
CA ALA A 35 0.56 7.91 20.98
C ALA A 35 0.19 9.34 21.40
N VAL A 36 -0.66 10.03 20.63
CA VAL A 36 -1.17 11.36 20.99
C VAL A 36 -2.00 11.27 22.28
N ALA A 37 -2.92 10.31 22.38
CA ALA A 37 -3.75 10.14 23.58
C ALA A 37 -2.91 9.82 24.84
N ALA A 38 -1.78 9.12 24.68
CA ALA A 38 -0.88 8.77 25.75
C ALA A 38 0.19 9.85 26.05
N GLY A 39 0.21 10.97 25.32
CA GLY A 39 1.24 12.01 25.47
C GLY A 39 2.65 11.57 25.02
N GLN A 40 2.76 10.54 24.19
CA GLN A 40 4.03 9.99 23.70
C GLN A 40 4.47 10.71 22.42
N LEU A 41 5.01 11.92 22.59
CA LEU A 41 5.33 12.83 21.48
C LEU A 41 6.29 12.22 20.44
N GLU A 42 7.33 11.51 20.90
CA GLU A 42 8.31 10.88 20.01
C GLU A 42 7.70 9.75 19.16
N LEU A 43 6.85 8.94 19.76
CA LEU A 43 6.16 7.85 19.05
C LEU A 43 5.18 8.42 18.03
N ALA A 44 4.42 9.46 18.41
CA ALA A 44 3.53 10.17 17.51
C ALA A 44 4.29 10.82 16.34
N TRP A 45 5.45 11.42 16.59
CA TRP A 45 6.29 11.97 15.53
C TRP A 45 6.77 10.89 14.55
N ARG A 46 7.21 9.74 15.07
CA ARG A 46 7.60 8.58 14.24
C ARG A 46 6.44 8.06 13.41
N ALA A 47 5.28 7.82 14.03
CA ALA A 47 4.09 7.33 13.34
C ALA A 47 3.62 8.30 12.23
N ARG A 48 3.66 9.61 12.50
CA ARG A 48 3.39 10.66 11.49
C ARG A 48 4.33 10.59 10.30
N SER A 49 5.63 10.41 10.53
CA SER A 49 6.61 10.30 9.43
C SER A 49 6.37 9.05 8.59
N ASN A 50 6.05 7.92 9.23
CA ASN A 50 5.72 6.69 8.53
C ASN A 50 4.43 6.81 7.71
N LEU A 51 3.40 7.50 8.23
CA LEU A 51 2.17 7.77 7.48
C LEU A 51 2.47 8.50 6.16
N ILE A 52 3.40 9.46 6.16
CA ILE A 52 3.77 10.17 4.94
C ILE A 52 4.43 9.22 3.94
N VAL A 53 5.42 8.43 4.39
CA VAL A 53 6.15 7.52 3.50
C VAL A 53 5.23 6.47 2.88
N PHE A 54 4.46 5.75 3.70
CA PHE A 54 3.57 4.70 3.20
C PHE A 54 2.34 5.27 2.47
N GLY A 55 1.90 6.47 2.82
CA GLY A 55 0.87 7.18 2.08
C GLY A 55 1.33 7.56 0.67
N VAL A 56 2.57 8.03 0.53
CA VAL A 56 3.19 8.27 -0.79
C VAL A 56 3.29 6.98 -1.59
N GLU A 57 3.75 5.89 -0.98
CA GLU A 57 3.83 4.59 -1.66
C GLU A 57 2.45 4.12 -2.15
N LEU A 58 1.42 4.22 -1.33
CA LEU A 58 0.06 3.85 -1.71
C LEU A 58 -0.47 4.74 -2.86
N ALA A 59 -0.18 6.04 -2.82
CA ALA A 59 -0.55 6.96 -3.90
C ALA A 59 0.17 6.64 -5.22
N LEU A 60 1.43 6.21 -5.15
CA LEU A 60 2.18 5.73 -6.31
C LEU A 60 1.57 4.46 -6.90
N HIS A 61 1.16 3.50 -6.06
CA HIS A 61 0.46 2.29 -6.50
C HIS A 61 -0.83 2.65 -7.25
N GLY A 62 -1.61 3.61 -6.73
CA GLY A 62 -2.81 4.12 -7.41
C GLY A 62 -2.52 4.77 -8.77
N ARG A 63 -1.28 5.23 -9.00
CA ARG A 63 -0.78 5.77 -10.28
C ARG A 63 -0.07 4.70 -11.15
N GLY A 64 -0.06 3.44 -10.72
CA GLY A 64 0.62 2.35 -11.42
C GLY A 64 2.15 2.37 -11.31
N VAL A 65 2.71 3.15 -10.37
CA VAL A 65 4.14 3.19 -10.06
C VAL A 65 4.38 2.34 -8.82
N TYR A 66 5.25 1.33 -8.94
CA TYR A 66 5.53 0.38 -7.86
C TYR A 66 7.00 0.50 -7.47
N PRO A 67 7.31 1.21 -6.37
CA PRO A 67 8.68 1.33 -5.89
C PRO A 67 9.30 -0.05 -5.63
N PRO A 68 10.60 -0.26 -5.92
CA PRO A 68 11.27 -1.49 -5.55
C PRO A 68 11.34 -1.61 -4.02
N GLY A 69 11.34 -2.84 -3.51
CA GLY A 69 11.54 -3.07 -2.08
C GLY A 69 12.93 -2.60 -1.62
N ALA A 70 13.02 -2.18 -0.36
CA ALA A 70 14.24 -1.72 0.29
C ALA A 70 14.63 -2.62 1.47
N ALA A 71 15.89 -2.57 1.90
CA ALA A 71 16.39 -3.38 3.01
C ALA A 71 16.02 -2.80 4.39
N ASP A 72 15.83 -1.48 4.47
CA ASP A 72 15.45 -0.78 5.70
C ASP A 72 14.52 0.41 5.45
N TYR A 73 13.97 0.96 6.53
CA TYR A 73 13.00 2.05 6.50
C TYR A 73 13.53 3.38 5.91
N VAL A 74 14.82 3.68 6.08
CA VAL A 74 15.41 4.92 5.56
C VAL A 74 15.59 4.79 4.06
N GLU A 75 16.07 3.64 3.61
CA GLU A 75 16.18 3.32 2.19
C GLU A 75 14.80 3.28 1.53
N GLU A 76 13.78 2.69 2.18
CA GLU A 76 12.39 2.68 1.71
C GLU A 76 11.88 4.11 1.48
N ALA A 77 12.06 5.00 2.46
CA ALA A 77 11.65 6.40 2.33
C ALA A 77 12.34 7.10 1.14
N LEU A 78 13.65 6.88 0.97
CA LEU A 78 14.40 7.45 -0.14
C LEU A 78 13.93 6.92 -1.50
N VAL A 79 13.68 5.62 -1.60
CA VAL A 79 13.22 4.96 -2.83
C VAL A 79 11.83 5.48 -3.21
N VAL A 80 10.89 5.48 -2.26
CA VAL A 80 9.51 5.95 -2.47
C VAL A 80 9.49 7.42 -2.88
N LEU A 81 10.26 8.28 -2.21
CA LEU A 81 10.31 9.71 -2.53
C LEU A 81 11.00 10.00 -3.86
N ARG A 82 11.99 9.20 -4.27
CA ARG A 82 12.58 9.29 -5.62
C ARG A 82 11.59 8.88 -6.71
N CYS A 83 10.83 7.81 -6.48
CA CYS A 83 9.75 7.40 -7.37
C CYS A 83 8.69 8.51 -7.47
N LEU A 84 8.31 9.13 -6.34
CA LEU A 84 7.41 10.28 -6.34
C LEU A 84 8.00 11.45 -7.11
N ALA A 85 9.28 11.78 -6.92
CA ALA A 85 9.91 12.87 -7.67
C ALA A 85 9.92 12.62 -9.19
N GLY A 86 10.07 11.36 -9.63
CA GLY A 86 9.96 11.00 -11.03
C GLY A 86 8.54 11.12 -11.60
N ALA A 87 7.52 10.86 -10.77
CA ALA A 87 6.11 10.93 -11.18
C ALA A 87 5.51 12.34 -11.05
N ASP A 88 5.88 13.07 -10.00
CA ASP A 88 5.37 14.38 -9.61
C ASP A 88 6.38 15.12 -8.69
N PRO A 89 7.26 15.94 -9.28
CA PRO A 89 8.30 16.66 -8.54
C PRO A 89 7.75 17.63 -7.49
N ALA A 90 6.58 18.22 -7.73
CA ALA A 90 5.99 19.20 -6.82
C ALA A 90 5.49 18.51 -5.54
N LEU A 91 4.78 17.38 -5.70
CA LEU A 91 4.36 16.57 -4.55
C LEU A 91 5.54 15.99 -3.80
N ALA A 92 6.62 15.59 -4.49
CA ALA A 92 7.83 15.11 -3.83
C ALA A 92 8.48 16.19 -2.96
N ALA A 93 8.55 17.43 -3.44
CA ALA A 93 9.07 18.54 -2.67
C ALA A 93 8.22 18.79 -1.39
N GLU A 94 6.90 18.78 -1.50
CA GLU A 94 6.00 18.90 -0.35
C GLU A 94 6.19 17.75 0.67
N ALA A 95 6.34 16.52 0.20
CA ALA A 95 6.59 15.37 1.06
C ALA A 95 7.94 15.48 1.80
N TRP A 96 9.00 15.90 1.09
CA TRP A 96 10.31 16.17 1.69
C TRP A 96 10.24 17.29 2.72
N ASP A 97 9.58 18.40 2.41
CA ASP A 97 9.41 19.52 3.33
C ASP A 97 8.68 19.09 4.59
N LEU A 98 7.67 18.21 4.48
CA LEU A 98 6.98 17.66 5.65
C LEU A 98 7.90 16.77 6.48
N LEU A 99 8.66 15.87 5.86
CA LEU A 99 9.51 14.89 6.56
C LEU A 99 10.73 15.52 7.23
N LEU A 100 11.30 16.57 6.64
CA LEU A 100 12.52 17.22 7.13
C LEU A 100 12.26 18.28 8.20
N ARG A 101 11.00 18.58 8.54
CA ARG A 101 10.68 19.50 9.64
C ARG A 101 11.24 18.98 10.96
N PRO A 102 11.71 19.88 11.83
CA PRO A 102 12.13 19.48 13.16
C PRO A 102 10.93 18.99 13.98
N ALA A 103 11.15 17.99 14.82
CA ALA A 103 10.13 17.54 15.77
C ALA A 103 9.77 18.69 16.72
N PRO A 104 8.48 19.01 16.91
CA PRO A 104 8.05 20.07 17.82
C PRO A 104 8.34 19.70 19.27
N ALA A 105 8.67 20.71 20.09
CA ALA A 105 9.00 20.53 21.50
C ALA A 105 7.76 20.38 22.40
N ASP A 106 6.58 20.73 21.90
CA ASP A 106 5.32 20.71 22.63
C ASP A 106 4.23 19.98 21.85
N GLU A 107 3.20 19.57 22.60
CA GLU A 107 2.08 18.79 22.10
C GLU A 107 1.24 19.55 21.06
N GLU A 108 1.14 20.88 21.21
CA GLU A 108 0.34 21.73 20.34
C GLU A 108 1.00 21.90 18.97
N GLY A 109 2.32 22.06 18.93
CA GLY A 109 3.13 21.97 17.72
C GLY A 109 3.01 20.60 17.06
N LEU A 110 3.04 19.52 17.84
CA LEU A 110 2.85 18.17 17.32
C LEU A 110 1.48 17.99 16.65
N ARG A 111 0.40 18.44 17.30
CA ARG A 111 -0.96 18.38 16.73
C ARG A 111 -1.03 19.11 15.38
N ARG A 112 -0.40 20.29 15.25
CA ARG A 112 -0.34 21.02 13.98
C ARG A 112 0.40 20.25 12.88
N GLU A 113 1.53 19.63 13.20
CA GLU A 113 2.29 18.85 12.23
C GLU A 113 1.60 17.54 11.82
N ILE A 114 0.84 16.93 12.74
CA ILE A 114 -0.03 15.79 12.44
C ILE A 114 -1.16 16.21 11.49
N ALA A 115 -1.83 17.34 11.78
CA ALA A 115 -2.89 17.86 10.92
C ALA A 115 -2.36 18.19 9.52
N ALA A 116 -1.16 18.78 9.41
CA ALA A 116 -0.51 19.04 8.13
C ALA A 116 -0.23 17.75 7.34
N ALA A 117 0.26 16.70 8.01
CA ALA A 117 0.48 15.41 7.37
C ALA A 117 -0.82 14.76 6.88
N ARG A 118 -1.87 14.73 7.72
CA ARG A 118 -3.18 14.20 7.31
C ARG A 118 -3.78 14.97 6.13
N HIS A 119 -3.72 16.30 6.18
CA HIS A 119 -4.18 17.15 5.08
C HIS A 119 -3.43 16.84 3.78
N PHE A 120 -2.10 16.65 3.85
CA PHE A 120 -1.31 16.24 2.69
C PHE A 120 -1.76 14.89 2.13
N LEU A 121 -1.91 13.88 2.99
CA LEU A 121 -2.34 12.55 2.58
C LEU A 121 -3.73 12.57 1.91
N GLU A 122 -4.71 13.19 2.57
CA GLU A 122 -6.10 13.18 2.13
C GLU A 122 -6.34 14.05 0.89
N HIS A 123 -5.77 15.26 0.85
CA HIS A 123 -6.11 16.24 -0.17
C HIS A 123 -5.08 16.39 -1.28
N ARG A 124 -3.82 16.03 -1.04
CA ARG A 124 -2.75 16.11 -2.06
C ARG A 124 -2.50 14.76 -2.71
N LEU A 125 -2.50 13.69 -1.92
CA LEU A 125 -2.27 12.33 -2.41
C LEU A 125 -3.55 11.52 -2.68
N ALA A 126 -4.72 11.99 -2.23
CA ALA A 126 -5.97 11.26 -2.27
C ALA A 126 -5.89 9.89 -1.57
N VAL A 127 -5.02 9.78 -0.56
CA VAL A 127 -4.94 8.61 0.31
C VAL A 127 -6.16 8.67 1.24
N PRO A 128 -7.03 7.65 1.24
CA PRO A 128 -8.20 7.66 2.11
C PRO A 128 -7.79 7.81 3.57
N ALA A 129 -8.50 8.67 4.30
CA ALA A 129 -8.42 8.67 5.76
C ALA A 129 -8.71 7.26 6.28
N ALA A 130 -8.04 6.86 7.36
CA ALA A 130 -8.35 5.58 7.99
C ALA A 130 -9.85 5.54 8.35
N LEU A 131 -10.53 4.51 7.86
CA LEU A 131 -11.85 4.13 8.32
C LEU A 131 -11.78 3.80 9.82
N SER A 132 -12.92 3.56 10.48
CA SER A 132 -12.88 3.01 11.83
C SER A 132 -12.02 1.74 11.86
N ARG A 133 -11.39 1.42 13.00
CA ARG A 133 -10.53 0.23 13.13
C ARG A 133 -11.18 -1.04 12.58
N ASP A 134 -12.47 -1.23 12.87
CA ASP A 134 -13.19 -2.42 12.45
C ASP A 134 -13.45 -2.43 10.93
N GLU A 135 -13.71 -1.29 10.31
CA GLU A 135 -13.86 -1.17 8.85
C GLU A 135 -12.53 -1.33 8.12
N ALA A 136 -11.45 -0.76 8.66
CA ALA A 136 -10.10 -0.95 8.16
C ALA A 136 -9.75 -2.46 8.14
N ILE A 137 -9.89 -3.13 9.29
CA ILE A 137 -9.62 -4.58 9.38
C ILE A 137 -10.46 -5.38 8.37
N ARG A 138 -11.75 -5.05 8.20
CA ARG A 138 -12.61 -5.72 7.21
C ARG A 138 -12.14 -5.50 5.79
N ALA A 139 -11.83 -4.26 5.40
CA ALA A 139 -11.38 -3.94 4.06
C ALA A 139 -10.06 -4.67 3.70
N TRP A 140 -9.10 -4.74 4.63
CA TRP A 140 -7.87 -5.53 4.45
C TRP A 140 -8.17 -7.02 4.36
N ALA A 141 -9.01 -7.56 5.25
CA ALA A 141 -9.36 -8.97 5.24
C ALA A 141 -10.05 -9.40 3.94
N ASP A 142 -10.94 -8.56 3.40
CA ASP A 142 -11.61 -8.78 2.12
C ASP A 142 -10.61 -8.75 0.95
N GLY A 143 -9.67 -7.79 0.97
CA GLY A 143 -8.58 -7.72 0.00
C GLY A 143 -7.69 -8.97 0.03
N LEU A 144 -7.32 -9.43 1.22
CA LEU A 144 -6.50 -10.64 1.40
C LEU A 144 -7.25 -11.90 0.95
N LYS A 145 -8.55 -11.99 1.28
CA LYS A 145 -9.41 -13.09 0.86
C LYS A 145 -9.50 -13.16 -0.66
N LEU A 146 -9.72 -12.04 -1.35
CA LEU A 146 -9.72 -11.99 -2.81
C LEU A 146 -8.42 -12.52 -3.41
N LEU A 147 -7.27 -12.10 -2.88
CA LEU A 147 -5.97 -12.58 -3.36
C LEU A 147 -5.77 -14.08 -3.13
N ARG A 148 -6.24 -14.60 -1.99
CA ARG A 148 -6.21 -16.03 -1.67
C ARG A 148 -7.12 -16.85 -2.58
N ASP A 149 -8.33 -16.37 -2.83
CA ASP A 149 -9.30 -17.04 -3.70
C ASP A 149 -8.75 -17.11 -5.13
N VAL A 150 -8.23 -15.99 -5.65
CA VAL A 150 -7.54 -15.97 -6.95
C VAL A 150 -6.34 -16.91 -6.96
N GLY A 151 -5.49 -16.91 -5.92
CA GLY A 151 -4.35 -17.84 -5.83
C GLY A 151 -4.75 -19.31 -5.84
N ARG A 152 -5.78 -19.67 -5.07
CA ARG A 152 -6.32 -21.02 -4.98
C ARG A 152 -6.86 -21.49 -6.34
N ASP A 153 -7.63 -20.64 -7.01
CA ASP A 153 -8.20 -20.95 -8.33
C ASP A 153 -7.12 -21.20 -9.39
N LEU A 154 -5.91 -20.68 -9.15
CA LEU A 154 -4.72 -20.84 -9.99
C LEU A 154 -3.80 -21.98 -9.54
N GLY A 155 -4.13 -22.71 -8.47
CA GLY A 155 -3.27 -23.76 -7.90
C GLY A 155 -2.01 -23.22 -7.21
N ILE A 156 -1.94 -21.92 -6.91
CA ILE A 156 -0.82 -21.29 -6.21
C ILE A 156 -1.11 -21.29 -4.72
N GLY A 157 -0.29 -22.01 -3.94
CA GLY A 157 -0.24 -21.86 -2.47
C GLY A 157 -1.52 -22.28 -1.74
N GLY A 158 -1.91 -23.56 -1.85
CA GLY A 158 -3.02 -24.15 -1.08
C GLY A 158 -2.74 -24.41 0.41
N SER A 159 -1.71 -23.80 1.00
CA SER A 159 -1.41 -23.88 2.43
C SER A 159 -1.71 -22.55 3.14
N ASP A 160 -2.02 -22.64 4.44
CA ASP A 160 -2.32 -21.48 5.29
C ASP A 160 -1.15 -20.46 5.38
N ASP A 161 0.05 -20.87 4.96
CA ASP A 161 1.30 -20.13 5.11
C ASP A 161 1.63 -19.15 3.97
N TRP A 162 0.84 -19.07 2.90
CA TRP A 162 0.91 -18.05 1.82
C TRP A 162 2.31 -17.40 1.56
N TYR A 163 3.26 -18.19 1.06
CA TYR A 163 4.52 -17.69 0.50
C TYR A 163 4.48 -17.82 -1.03
N LEU A 164 4.52 -16.69 -1.75
CA LEU A 164 4.77 -16.71 -3.20
C LEU A 164 6.26 -17.03 -3.40
N PRO A 165 6.63 -18.12 -4.09
CA PRO A 165 8.04 -18.42 -4.33
C PRO A 165 8.71 -17.27 -5.07
N GLU A 166 9.93 -16.91 -4.66
CA GLU A 166 10.70 -15.85 -5.31
C GLU A 166 11.16 -16.30 -6.73
N ASP A 167 11.44 -17.59 -6.89
CA ASP A 167 11.95 -18.20 -8.13
C ASP A 167 11.02 -19.29 -8.69
N GLY A 168 10.43 -19.03 -9.86
CA GLY A 168 9.72 -20.03 -10.68
C GLY A 168 9.88 -19.70 -12.16
N PRO A 169 10.06 -20.69 -13.05
CA PRO A 169 10.36 -20.43 -14.46
C PRO A 169 9.22 -19.67 -15.15
N ALA A 170 9.54 -18.53 -15.74
CA ALA A 170 8.62 -17.58 -16.39
C ALA A 170 7.99 -18.07 -17.72
N GLY A 171 7.99 -19.38 -17.99
CA GLY A 171 7.77 -19.95 -19.32
C GLY A 171 6.32 -20.10 -19.80
N GLU A 172 5.33 -20.08 -18.90
CA GLU A 172 3.92 -20.33 -19.26
C GLU A 172 2.96 -19.43 -18.46
N GLN A 173 3.19 -18.12 -18.43
CA GLN A 173 2.31 -17.20 -17.71
C GLN A 173 1.12 -16.80 -18.59
N ILE A 174 -0.05 -17.39 -18.32
CA ILE A 174 -1.34 -16.98 -18.89
C ILE A 174 -1.62 -15.52 -18.49
N GLY A 175 -2.04 -14.69 -19.44
CA GLY A 175 -2.42 -13.30 -19.17
C GLY A 175 -3.64 -13.22 -18.27
N TRP A 176 -3.66 -12.28 -17.31
CA TRP A 176 -4.76 -12.09 -16.36
C TRP A 176 -6.14 -11.99 -17.05
N TYR A 177 -6.21 -11.29 -18.19
CA TYR A 177 -7.45 -11.17 -18.97
C TYR A 177 -7.92 -12.51 -19.54
N ASP A 178 -7.02 -13.36 -20.02
CA ASP A 178 -7.39 -14.65 -20.60
C ASP A 178 -7.91 -15.64 -19.56
N GLU A 179 -7.38 -15.58 -18.33
CA GLU A 179 -7.81 -16.46 -17.24
C GLU A 179 -9.12 -15.99 -16.60
N VAL A 180 -9.31 -14.67 -16.45
CA VAL A 180 -10.59 -14.10 -16.00
C VAL A 180 -11.70 -14.38 -17.01
N ILE A 181 -11.45 -14.20 -18.30
CA ILE A 181 -12.42 -14.53 -19.37
C ILE A 181 -12.74 -16.03 -19.37
N ARG A 182 -11.72 -16.90 -19.30
CA ARG A 182 -11.93 -18.36 -19.22
C ARG A 182 -12.73 -18.79 -18.00
N THR A 183 -12.55 -18.12 -16.86
CA THR A 183 -13.26 -18.42 -15.61
C THR A 183 -14.72 -17.99 -15.70
N ILE A 184 -14.98 -16.80 -16.24
CA ILE A 184 -16.34 -16.31 -16.51
C ILE A 184 -17.06 -17.24 -17.50
N ASP A 185 -16.39 -17.69 -18.55
CA ASP A 185 -16.96 -18.60 -19.54
C ASP A 185 -17.24 -20.00 -18.95
N ARG A 186 -16.36 -20.51 -18.07
CA ARG A 186 -16.59 -21.76 -17.32
C ARG A 186 -17.84 -21.69 -16.45
N HIS A 187 -18.05 -20.58 -15.75
CA HIS A 187 -19.22 -20.38 -14.89
C HIS A 187 -20.51 -20.10 -15.67
N ARG A 188 -20.43 -19.57 -16.90
CA ARG A 188 -21.59 -19.44 -17.80
C ARG A 188 -21.96 -20.76 -18.50
N ALA A 189 -21.00 -21.66 -18.69
CA ALA A 189 -21.19 -22.94 -19.35
C ALA A 189 -21.62 -24.08 -18.39
N ALA A 190 -21.53 -23.88 -17.08
CA ALA A 190 -22.06 -24.82 -16.10
C ALA A 190 -23.60 -24.70 -16.04
N PRO A 191 -24.37 -25.75 -16.37
CA PRO A 191 -25.82 -25.74 -16.14
C PRO A 191 -26.08 -25.73 -14.63
N ALA A 192 -27.14 -25.00 -14.23
CA ALA A 192 -27.62 -24.89 -12.85
C ALA A 192 -27.95 -26.25 -12.22
#